data_AF-A0A9W8GK86-F1
#
_entry.id   AF-A0A9W8GK86-F1
#
_cell.length_a   1.000
_cell.length_b   1.000
_cell.length_c   1.000
_cell.angle_alpha   90.00
_cell.angle_beta   90.00
_cell.angle_gamma   90.00
#
_symmetry.space_group_name_H-M   'P 1'
#
loop_
_entity.id
_entity.type
_entity.pdbx_description
1 polymer ?
#
loop_
_entity_poly.entity_id
_entity_poly.type
_entity_poly.pdbx_seq_one_letter_code
_entity_poly.pdbx_strand_id
1 'polypeptide(L)'
;MSYDGGKTFAVIHRELQYCFVGKKPSGTTNEVSVSSYTFDLPKDLPSSDKAIFAWSWVNASGNREFYMNCADVAIKGGSSNSYTGTEMVIANYGDFPLINEFNGNYENGMDLYKNAKRITVSPSGAKSSGGNVVEPSEEEEVVSPPRGKILAPRDVEGEKCDPEVTEQEGGGNPEDNPDDNPEEV
;
A
#
# COMPACT_ATOMS: atom_id res chain seq x y z
N MET A 1 -4.34 -3.48 -7.34
CA MET A 1 -5.78 -3.53 -7.65
C MET A 1 -6.40 -4.77 -7.00
N SER A 2 -7.49 -4.60 -6.26
CA SER A 2 -8.27 -5.68 -5.63
C SER A 2 -9.71 -5.65 -6.13
N TYR A 3 -10.33 -6.83 -6.17
CA TYR A 3 -11.76 -7.02 -6.47
C TYR A 3 -12.48 -7.87 -5.39
N ASP A 4 -11.79 -8.20 -4.30
CA ASP A 4 -12.23 -9.14 -3.26
C ASP A 4 -12.43 -8.47 -1.89
N GLY A 5 -12.64 -7.14 -1.89
CA GLY A 5 -12.75 -6.32 -0.68
C GLY A 5 -11.40 -6.08 0.00
N GLY A 6 -10.31 -6.01 -0.76
CA GLY A 6 -8.98 -5.67 -0.24
C GLY A 6 -8.23 -6.85 0.39
N LYS A 7 -8.63 -8.10 0.11
CA LYS A 7 -7.96 -9.29 0.66
C LYS A 7 -6.70 -9.64 -0.15
N THR A 8 -6.76 -9.47 -1.47
CA THR A 8 -5.61 -9.66 -2.35
C THR A 8 -5.49 -8.51 -3.36
N PHE A 9 -4.25 -8.12 -3.66
CA PHE A 9 -3.95 -7.02 -4.58
C PHE A 9 -3.02 -7.50 -5.68
N ALA A 10 -3.51 -7.53 -6.92
CA ALA A 10 -2.66 -7.69 -8.10
C ALA A 10 -2.00 -6.36 -8.45
N VAL A 11 -0.69 -6.36 -8.64
CA VAL A 11 0.11 -5.21 -9.07
C VAL A 11 -0.20 -4.91 -10.54
N ILE A 12 -0.59 -3.68 -10.84
CA ILE A 12 -0.91 -3.20 -12.20
C ILE A 12 0.15 -2.24 -12.77
N HIS A 13 0.97 -1.67 -11.90
CA HIS A 13 2.11 -0.81 -12.21
C HIS A 13 3.09 -0.90 -11.03
N ARG A 14 4.39 -0.74 -11.29
CA ARG A 14 5.44 -0.75 -10.27
C ARG A 14 6.57 0.19 -10.70
N GLU A 15 7.06 0.96 -9.74
CA GLU A 15 8.38 1.59 -9.81
C GLU A 15 9.26 0.89 -8.78
N LEU A 16 10.52 0.63 -9.15
CA LEU A 16 11.49 -0.07 -8.31
C LEU A 16 12.79 0.74 -8.24
N GLN A 17 13.58 0.51 -7.20
CA GLN A 17 14.90 1.11 -6.95
C GLN A 17 14.90 2.63 -6.67
N TYR A 18 14.28 3.44 -7.53
CA TYR A 18 14.44 4.91 -7.57
C TYR A 18 13.15 5.68 -7.30
N CYS A 19 12.20 5.09 -6.57
CA CYS A 19 11.00 5.78 -6.12
C CYS A 19 11.37 7.10 -5.40
N PHE A 20 10.64 8.16 -5.73
CA PHE A 20 10.79 9.54 -5.27
C PHE A 20 12.06 10.28 -5.72
N VAL A 21 13.10 9.59 -6.19
CA VAL A 21 14.35 10.20 -6.67
C VAL A 21 14.53 10.15 -8.20
N GLY A 22 13.74 9.34 -8.91
CA GLY A 22 13.64 9.25 -10.38
C GLY A 22 14.86 8.68 -11.12
N LYS A 23 16.02 8.63 -10.46
CA LYS A 23 17.28 8.07 -10.96
C LYS A 23 18.16 7.63 -9.79
N LYS A 24 19.20 6.85 -10.06
CA LYS A 24 20.22 6.50 -9.05
C LYS A 24 20.88 7.77 -8.50
N PRO A 25 20.76 8.08 -7.19
CA PRO A 25 21.46 9.21 -6.59
C PRO A 25 22.94 8.85 -6.35
N SER A 26 23.78 9.87 -6.16
CA SER A 26 25.22 9.73 -5.88
C SER A 26 25.54 9.26 -4.46
N GLY A 27 24.56 9.24 -3.57
CA GLY A 27 24.63 8.78 -2.18
C GLY A 27 23.24 8.74 -1.56
N THR A 28 23.17 8.54 -0.24
CA THR A 28 21.90 8.64 0.51
C THR A 28 21.36 10.07 0.42
N THR A 29 20.07 10.22 0.10
CA THR A 29 19.39 11.51 0.01
C THR A 29 17.94 11.39 0.49
N ASN A 30 17.43 12.48 1.06
CA ASN A 30 16.01 12.66 1.39
C ASN A 30 15.33 13.66 0.43
N GLU A 31 16.02 14.08 -0.64
CA GLU A 31 15.46 14.98 -1.65
C GLU A 31 14.49 14.24 -2.57
N VAL A 32 13.25 14.72 -2.65
CA VAL A 32 12.23 14.21 -3.57
C VAL A 32 12.29 14.99 -4.88
N SER A 33 12.47 14.28 -6.00
CA SER A 33 12.44 14.82 -7.37
C SER A 33 11.22 14.34 -8.18
N VAL A 34 10.56 13.27 -7.74
CA VAL A 34 9.37 12.69 -8.39
C VAL A 34 8.29 12.45 -7.34
N SER A 35 7.22 13.24 -7.35
CA SER A 35 6.09 13.10 -6.41
C SER A 35 4.78 12.67 -7.08
N SER A 36 4.79 12.43 -8.40
CA SER A 36 3.63 12.00 -9.18
C SER A 36 4.04 10.92 -10.18
N TYR A 37 3.18 9.91 -10.35
CA TYR A 37 3.39 8.78 -11.24
C TYR A 37 2.17 8.62 -12.14
N THR A 38 2.39 8.61 -13.46
CA THR A 38 1.34 8.42 -14.46
C THR A 38 1.59 7.09 -15.16
N PHE A 39 0.60 6.22 -15.17
CA PHE A 39 0.66 4.92 -15.83
C PHE A 39 -0.71 4.58 -16.44
N ASP A 40 -0.69 3.87 -17.57
CA ASP A 40 -1.90 3.32 -18.17
C ASP A 40 -2.39 2.10 -17.39
N LEU A 41 -3.72 1.94 -17.27
CA LEU A 41 -4.29 0.70 -16.76
C LEU A 41 -4.06 -0.45 -17.77
N PRO A 42 -3.75 -1.68 -17.31
CA PRO A 42 -3.68 -2.84 -18.18
C PRO A 42 -4.99 -3.05 -18.96
N LYS A 43 -4.91 -3.32 -20.27
CA LYS A 43 -6.10 -3.44 -21.15
C LYS A 43 -6.99 -4.64 -20.80
N ASP A 44 -6.39 -5.64 -20.16
CA ASP A 44 -7.01 -6.85 -19.61
C ASP A 44 -7.49 -6.68 -18.15
N LEU A 45 -7.41 -5.48 -17.57
CA LEU A 45 -7.98 -5.19 -16.27
C LEU A 45 -9.53 -5.24 -16.36
N PRO A 46 -10.25 -5.99 -15.50
CA PRO A 46 -11.70 -6.07 -15.57
C PRO A 46 -12.43 -4.76 -15.28
N SER A 47 -13.51 -4.50 -16.02
CA SER A 47 -14.47 -3.47 -15.64
C SER A 47 -15.19 -3.86 -14.34
N SER A 48 -15.34 -2.90 -13.42
CA SER A 48 -16.12 -3.08 -12.18
C SER A 48 -16.54 -1.72 -11.60
N ASP A 49 -17.72 -1.66 -11.01
CA ASP A 49 -18.14 -0.52 -10.17
C ASP A 49 -17.58 -0.60 -8.74
N LYS A 50 -16.96 -1.72 -8.39
CA LYS A 50 -16.37 -2.00 -7.08
C LYS A 50 -15.00 -2.64 -7.25
N ALA A 51 -13.96 -1.83 -7.06
CA ALA A 51 -12.58 -2.28 -6.99
C ALA A 51 -11.82 -1.38 -6.00
N ILE A 52 -10.76 -1.91 -5.40
CA ILE A 52 -9.91 -1.14 -4.49
C ILE A 52 -8.54 -0.94 -5.16
N PHE A 53 -8.21 0.32 -5.45
CA PHE A 53 -6.85 0.73 -5.76
C PHE A 53 -6.07 0.85 -4.45
N ALA A 54 -4.80 0.49 -4.48
CA ALA A 54 -3.90 0.74 -3.37
C ALA A 54 -2.53 1.13 -3.91
N TRP A 55 -1.94 2.17 -3.34
CA TRP A 55 -0.51 2.45 -3.46
C TRP A 55 0.21 1.84 -2.26
N SER A 56 1.41 1.34 -2.49
CA SER A 56 2.31 0.89 -1.41
C SER A 56 3.73 1.37 -1.68
N TRP A 57 4.51 1.55 -0.62
CA TRP A 57 5.93 1.91 -0.71
C TRP A 57 6.71 1.25 0.43
N VAL A 58 7.88 0.71 0.09
CA VAL A 58 8.88 0.24 1.05
C VAL A 58 10.07 1.18 0.94
N ASN A 59 10.48 1.76 2.06
CA ASN A 59 11.49 2.80 2.08
C ASN A 59 12.92 2.26 1.83
N ALA A 60 13.73 3.00 1.09
CA ALA A 60 15.11 2.61 0.77
C ALA A 60 16.08 2.73 1.97
N SER A 61 15.81 3.67 2.89
CA SER A 61 16.68 4.00 4.03
C SER A 61 15.88 4.56 5.22
N GLY A 62 16.45 4.49 6.42
CA GLY A 62 15.77 4.79 7.70
C GLY A 62 15.02 3.59 8.26
N ASN A 63 14.13 3.82 9.25
CA ASN A 63 13.28 2.80 9.88
C ASN A 63 12.67 1.87 8.83
N ARG A 64 12.78 0.55 9.02
CA ARG A 64 12.27 -0.41 8.03
C ARG A 64 10.74 -0.42 8.12
N GLU A 65 10.07 0.18 7.15
CA GLU A 65 8.63 0.46 7.20
C GLU A 65 7.91 0.08 5.90
N PHE A 66 6.63 -0.26 6.02
CA PHE A 66 5.68 -0.46 4.93
C PHE A 66 4.63 0.66 4.94
N TYR A 67 4.57 1.43 3.87
CA TYR A 67 3.58 2.48 3.67
C TYR A 67 2.50 1.98 2.72
N MET A 68 1.23 2.18 3.05
CA MET A 68 0.10 1.78 2.21
C MET A 68 -1.09 2.72 2.42
N ASN A 69 -1.84 2.97 1.35
CA ASN A 69 -3.15 3.59 1.41
C ASN A 69 -4.04 3.06 0.26
N CYS A 70 -5.35 3.10 0.48
CA CYS A 70 -6.36 2.52 -0.39
C CYS A 70 -7.38 3.56 -0.84
N ALA A 71 -7.93 3.38 -2.03
CA ALA A 71 -9.04 4.17 -2.56
C ALA A 71 -10.05 3.25 -3.27
N ASP A 72 -11.34 3.45 -3.01
CA ASP A 72 -12.41 2.82 -3.78
C ASP A 72 -12.48 3.44 -5.16
N VAL A 73 -12.48 2.60 -6.20
CA VAL A 73 -12.46 3.02 -7.61
C VAL A 73 -13.41 2.20 -8.47
N ALA A 74 -13.93 2.83 -9.52
CA ALA A 74 -14.61 2.14 -10.60
C ALA A 74 -13.68 2.00 -11.81
N ILE A 75 -13.51 0.77 -12.31
CA ILE A 75 -12.73 0.48 -13.51
C ILE A 75 -13.68 0.39 -14.70
N LYS A 76 -13.41 1.15 -15.77
CA LYS A 76 -14.25 1.26 -16.96
C LYS A 76 -13.43 0.97 -18.22
N GLY A 77 -14.08 0.45 -19.26
CA GLY A 77 -13.42 0.12 -20.54
C GLY A 77 -12.52 -1.13 -20.51
N GLY A 78 -12.49 -1.84 -19.38
CA GLY A 78 -11.79 -3.11 -19.22
C GLY A 78 -12.38 -4.21 -20.08
N SER A 79 -11.54 -4.93 -20.82
CA SER A 79 -11.94 -5.86 -21.89
C SER A 79 -12.05 -7.33 -21.48
N SER A 80 -11.66 -7.68 -20.26
CA SER A 80 -11.50 -9.07 -19.78
C SER A 80 -12.22 -9.32 -18.46
N ASN A 81 -12.51 -10.59 -18.16
CA ASN A 81 -13.23 -10.99 -16.94
C ASN A 81 -12.33 -11.14 -15.70
N SER A 82 -11.01 -11.25 -15.89
CA SER A 82 -10.02 -11.43 -14.83
C SER A 82 -8.67 -10.85 -15.25
N TYR A 83 -7.89 -10.32 -14.30
CA TYR A 83 -6.51 -9.88 -14.48
C TYR A 83 -5.54 -10.80 -13.74
N THR A 84 -4.38 -11.11 -14.32
CA THR A 84 -3.33 -11.91 -13.64
C THR A 84 -2.01 -11.15 -13.53
N GLY A 85 -1.77 -10.56 -12.36
CA GLY A 85 -0.55 -9.83 -12.02
C GLY A 85 0.31 -10.57 -10.99
N THR A 86 1.42 -9.97 -10.58
CA THR A 86 2.08 -10.36 -9.31
C THR A 86 1.24 -9.86 -8.14
N GLU A 87 1.23 -10.61 -7.05
CA GLU A 87 0.68 -10.19 -5.76
C GLU A 87 1.51 -9.02 -5.20
N MET A 88 0.85 -8.10 -4.47
CA MET A 88 1.53 -7.00 -3.80
C MET A 88 2.51 -7.56 -2.76
N VAL A 89 3.79 -7.20 -2.90
CA VAL A 89 4.82 -7.54 -1.90
C VAL A 89 4.64 -6.64 -0.69
N ILE A 90 4.36 -7.25 0.46
CA ILE A 90 4.47 -6.62 1.78
C ILE A 90 5.83 -7.03 2.36
N ALA A 91 6.55 -6.05 2.87
CA ALA A 91 7.88 -6.21 3.47
C ALA A 91 8.06 -5.14 4.56
N ASN A 92 8.95 -5.36 5.52
CA ASN A 92 9.19 -4.45 6.65
C ASN A 92 7.95 -4.15 7.53
N TYR A 93 7.09 -5.15 7.76
CA TYR A 93 5.92 -5.01 8.62
C TYR A 93 5.58 -6.35 9.26
N GLY A 94 5.36 -6.39 10.58
CA GLY A 94 5.01 -7.64 11.30
C GLY A 94 5.94 -8.81 10.96
N ASP A 95 5.35 -9.95 10.59
CA ASP A 95 6.07 -11.18 10.20
C ASP A 95 6.47 -11.23 8.70
N PHE A 96 6.28 -10.14 7.94
CA PHE A 96 6.66 -10.10 6.52
C PHE A 96 8.19 -9.92 6.34
N PRO A 97 8.75 -10.33 5.18
CA PRO A 97 10.20 -10.28 4.95
C PRO A 97 10.83 -8.89 5.18
N LEU A 98 12.00 -8.89 5.80
CA LEU A 98 12.80 -7.68 5.99
C LEU A 98 13.64 -7.38 4.74
N ILE A 99 13.45 -6.21 4.14
CA ILE A 99 14.35 -5.65 3.14
C ILE A 99 15.33 -4.74 3.86
N ASN A 100 16.62 -5.07 3.85
CA ASN A 100 17.67 -4.22 4.43
C ASN A 100 17.72 -2.83 3.76
N GLU A 101 18.21 -1.82 4.47
CA GLU A 101 18.49 -0.51 3.88
C GLU A 101 19.40 -0.64 2.67
N PHE A 102 19.17 0.17 1.64
CA PHE A 102 19.87 0.04 0.36
C PHE A 102 21.35 0.40 0.50
N ASN A 103 21.69 1.49 1.21
CA ASN A 103 23.08 1.92 1.45
C ASN A 103 23.96 1.92 0.17
N GLY A 104 23.38 2.35 -0.96
CA GLY A 104 24.00 2.34 -2.29
C GLY A 104 23.80 1.06 -3.10
N ASN A 105 23.40 -0.06 -2.47
CA ASN A 105 22.95 -1.28 -3.13
C ASN A 105 21.44 -1.24 -3.42
N TYR A 106 21.09 -0.76 -4.61
CA TYR A 106 19.72 -0.68 -5.10
C TYR A 106 19.13 -2.04 -5.56
N GLU A 107 19.86 -3.15 -5.40
CA GLU A 107 19.33 -4.51 -5.61
C GLU A 107 18.75 -5.15 -4.33
N ASN A 108 18.88 -4.50 -3.16
CA ASN A 108 18.36 -5.03 -1.90
C ASN A 108 16.84 -5.25 -1.97
N GLY A 109 16.41 -6.49 -1.66
CA GLY A 109 15.00 -6.89 -1.70
C GLY A 109 14.41 -7.13 -3.09
N MET A 110 15.14 -6.87 -4.18
CA MET A 110 14.61 -6.99 -5.55
C MET A 110 14.11 -8.40 -5.89
N ASP A 111 14.69 -9.44 -5.29
CA ASP A 111 14.27 -10.82 -5.54
C ASP A 111 12.89 -11.15 -4.96
N LEU A 112 12.44 -10.45 -3.91
CA LEU A 112 11.05 -10.54 -3.42
C LEU A 112 10.06 -10.03 -4.47
N TYR A 113 10.42 -8.97 -5.21
CA TYR A 113 9.60 -8.40 -6.29
C TYR A 113 9.71 -9.16 -7.62
N LYS A 114 10.86 -9.78 -7.91
CA LYS A 114 11.05 -10.64 -9.10
C LYS A 114 10.30 -11.97 -8.95
N ASN A 115 10.37 -12.57 -7.76
CA ASN A 115 9.78 -13.88 -7.46
C ASN A 115 8.39 -13.79 -6.79
N ALA A 116 7.78 -12.60 -6.78
CA ALA A 116 6.45 -12.38 -6.23
C ALA A 116 5.43 -13.32 -6.88
N LYS A 117 4.69 -14.06 -6.04
CA LYS A 117 3.62 -14.98 -6.45
C LYS A 117 2.68 -14.29 -7.44
N ARG A 118 2.26 -14.99 -8.50
CA ARG A 118 1.23 -14.50 -9.42
C ARG A 118 -0.15 -14.87 -8.89
N ILE A 119 -1.09 -13.92 -8.97
CA ILE A 119 -2.49 -14.11 -8.58
C ILE A 119 -3.43 -13.63 -9.68
N THR A 120 -4.57 -14.31 -9.81
CA THR A 120 -5.67 -13.91 -10.69
C THR A 120 -6.75 -13.24 -9.85
N VAL A 121 -7.13 -12.02 -10.21
CA VAL A 121 -8.19 -11.24 -9.54
C VAL A 121 -9.32 -10.96 -10.52
N SER A 122 -10.56 -10.97 -10.04
CA SER A 122 -11.76 -10.77 -10.86
C SER A 122 -12.91 -10.19 -10.03
N PRO A 123 -13.79 -9.35 -10.61
CA PRO A 123 -15.00 -8.87 -9.95
C PRO A 123 -15.87 -10.01 -9.44
N SER A 124 -16.39 -9.88 -8.21
CA SER A 124 -17.30 -10.85 -7.59
C SER A 124 -18.54 -11.06 -8.47
N GLY A 125 -18.63 -12.22 -9.12
CA GLY A 125 -19.63 -12.53 -10.15
C GLY A 125 -19.02 -13.28 -11.34
N ALA A 126 -17.75 -13.01 -11.66
CA ALA A 126 -16.96 -13.93 -12.46
C ALA A 126 -16.66 -15.19 -11.63
N LYS A 127 -17.09 -16.36 -12.11
CA LYS A 127 -16.73 -17.63 -11.47
C LYS A 127 -15.21 -17.81 -11.58
N SER A 128 -14.51 -17.83 -10.45
CA SER A 128 -13.17 -18.39 -10.38
C SER A 128 -13.25 -19.90 -10.64
N SER A 129 -13.10 -20.30 -11.92
CA SER A 129 -12.78 -21.67 -12.24
C SER A 129 -11.44 -21.97 -11.57
N GLY A 130 -11.42 -22.85 -10.57
CA GLY A 130 -10.20 -23.27 -9.90
C GLY A 130 -9.21 -23.81 -10.91
N GLY A 131 -8.18 -23.03 -11.22
CA GLY A 131 -7.05 -23.50 -12.00
C GLY A 131 -6.28 -24.52 -11.18
N ASN A 132 -6.03 -25.70 -11.75
CA ASN A 132 -5.20 -26.71 -11.10
C ASN A 132 -3.87 -26.09 -10.70
N VAL A 133 -3.52 -26.26 -9.42
CA VAL A 133 -2.16 -26.05 -8.95
C VAL A 133 -1.30 -27.10 -9.62
N VAL A 134 -0.46 -26.70 -10.57
CA VAL A 134 0.64 -27.54 -11.03
C VAL A 134 1.74 -27.38 -9.99
N GLU A 135 1.78 -28.31 -9.05
CA GLU A 135 2.89 -28.47 -8.11
C GLU A 135 4.17 -28.79 -8.89
N PRO A 136 5.28 -28.06 -8.66
CA PRO A 136 6.62 -28.62 -8.80
C PRO A 136 6.85 -29.59 -7.63
N SER A 137 7.38 -30.77 -7.93
CA SER A 137 7.74 -31.80 -6.94
C SER A 137 8.85 -31.36 -5.97
N GLU A 138 8.73 -31.80 -4.71
CA GLU A 138 9.74 -32.25 -3.71
C GLU A 138 11.22 -31.82 -3.93
N GLU A 139 12.02 -31.38 -2.95
CA GLU A 139 11.99 -31.39 -1.46
C GLU A 139 12.07 -29.91 -0.92
N GLU A 140 12.17 -29.52 0.37
CA GLU A 140 12.43 -30.16 1.68
C GLU A 140 11.45 -29.62 2.77
N GLU A 141 11.49 -30.14 4.00
CA GLU A 141 10.75 -29.59 5.15
C GLU A 141 11.51 -28.47 5.91
N VAL A 142 10.83 -27.35 6.17
CA VAL A 142 11.17 -26.46 7.30
C VAL A 142 9.95 -26.27 8.20
N VAL A 143 10.04 -26.82 9.41
CA VAL A 143 8.96 -26.85 10.41
C VAL A 143 8.48 -25.43 10.77
N SER A 144 7.22 -25.14 10.47
CA SER A 144 6.57 -23.88 10.86
C SER A 144 5.90 -23.98 12.24
N PRO A 145 6.04 -22.99 13.14
CA PRO A 145 5.31 -22.94 14.40
C PRO A 145 3.79 -22.73 14.19
N PRO A 146 2.94 -23.07 15.17
CA PRO A 146 1.50 -23.17 14.97
C PRO A 146 0.82 -21.82 14.70
N ARG A 147 -0.01 -21.78 13.65
CA ARG A 147 -0.83 -20.61 13.28
C ARG A 147 -1.80 -20.23 14.41
N GLY A 148 -1.65 -19.02 14.94
CA GLY A 148 -2.69 -18.37 15.74
C GLY A 148 -3.98 -18.19 14.94
N LYS A 149 -5.13 -18.33 15.59
CA LYS A 149 -6.44 -18.09 14.95
C LYS A 149 -6.61 -16.59 14.68
N ILE A 150 -6.61 -16.20 13.41
CA ILE A 150 -7.14 -14.88 13.01
C ILE A 150 -8.63 -14.88 13.33
N LEU A 151 -9.03 -14.08 14.31
CA LEU A 151 -10.43 -13.75 14.55
C LEU A 151 -10.87 -12.78 13.46
N ALA A 152 -12.01 -13.04 12.83
CA ALA A 152 -12.57 -12.14 11.84
C ALA A 152 -12.85 -10.76 12.46
N PRO A 153 -12.56 -9.65 11.77
CA PRO A 153 -13.10 -8.35 12.13
C PRO A 153 -14.62 -8.44 12.21
N ARG A 154 -15.21 -7.85 13.24
CA ARG A 154 -16.67 -7.73 13.35
C ARG A 154 -17.19 -6.80 12.25
N ASP A 155 -18.31 -7.17 11.65
CA ASP A 155 -19.00 -6.32 10.69
C ASP A 155 -19.40 -4.99 11.36
N VAL A 156 -18.86 -3.89 10.85
CA VAL A 156 -19.34 -2.53 11.12
C VAL A 156 -19.94 -2.04 9.81
N GLU A 157 -21.27 -2.06 9.74
CA GLU A 157 -21.98 -1.55 8.57
C GLU A 157 -21.93 -0.02 8.54
N GLY A 158 -21.25 0.53 7.53
CA GLY A 158 -21.58 1.83 6.96
C GLY A 158 -21.13 3.08 7.73
N GLU A 159 -19.84 3.40 7.64
CA GLU A 159 -19.38 4.80 7.68
C GLU A 159 -18.64 5.14 6.39
N LYS A 160 -19.06 6.23 5.73
CA LYS A 160 -18.44 6.72 4.51
C LYS A 160 -17.17 7.50 4.88
N CYS A 161 -16.13 7.38 4.06
CA CYS A 161 -14.97 8.26 4.14
C CYS A 161 -15.27 9.65 3.56
N ASP A 162 -16.12 10.43 4.24
CA ASP A 162 -16.31 11.86 3.98
C ASP A 162 -15.38 12.65 4.93
N PRO A 163 -14.43 13.47 4.44
CA PRO A 163 -13.53 14.26 5.29
C PRO A 163 -14.22 15.56 5.72
N GLU A 164 -14.69 15.63 6.97
CA GLU A 164 -15.16 16.89 7.54
C GLU A 164 -13.98 17.80 7.90
N VAL A 165 -13.84 18.92 7.18
CA VAL A 165 -12.88 19.98 7.50
C VAL A 165 -13.54 20.92 8.50
N THR A 166 -13.01 21.00 9.71
CA THR A 166 -13.39 22.04 10.68
C THR A 166 -12.24 23.04 10.84
N GLU A 167 -12.47 24.25 10.32
CA GLU A 167 -11.62 25.41 10.61
C GLU A 167 -11.80 25.82 12.08
N GLN A 168 -10.70 26.04 12.81
CA GLN A 168 -10.75 26.70 14.12
C GLN A 168 -10.46 28.19 13.96
N GLU A 169 -11.52 28.99 13.85
CA GLU A 169 -11.42 30.42 14.13
C GLU A 169 -11.29 30.67 15.64
N GLY A 170 -10.59 31.74 16.01
CA GLY A 170 -10.24 32.03 17.39
C GLY A 170 -11.38 32.59 18.23
N GLY A 171 -11.32 32.34 19.54
CA GLY A 171 -12.15 32.99 20.55
C GLY A 171 -11.34 33.21 21.83
N GLY A 172 -11.04 34.46 22.15
CA GLY A 172 -10.38 34.83 23.41
C GLY A 172 -11.35 34.79 24.58
N ASN A 173 -10.83 34.59 25.80
CA ASN A 173 -11.59 34.73 27.04
C ASN A 173 -11.12 36.02 27.76
N PRO A 174 -12.02 36.91 28.18
CA PRO A 174 -11.68 38.11 28.94
C PRO A 174 -11.53 37.79 30.45
N GLU A 175 -11.29 38.85 31.23
CA GLU A 175 -11.35 38.90 32.71
C GLU A 175 -10.17 38.26 33.45
N ASP A 176 -9.10 39.04 33.62
CA ASP A 176 -8.56 39.35 34.95
C ASP A 176 -7.68 40.62 34.90
N ASN A 177 -8.24 41.74 35.38
CA ASN A 177 -7.50 42.93 35.82
C ASN A 177 -8.34 43.61 36.91
N PRO A 178 -7.76 43.91 38.08
CA PRO A 178 -7.52 45.34 38.33
C PRO A 178 -6.17 45.65 39.00
N ASP A 179 -5.52 46.65 38.41
CA ASP A 179 -4.88 47.80 39.07
C ASP A 179 -3.92 47.55 40.25
N ASP A 180 -2.62 47.66 39.98
CA ASP A 180 -1.82 48.70 40.65
C ASP A 180 -0.63 49.19 39.79
N ASN A 181 -0.30 50.46 39.96
CA ASN A 181 0.66 51.29 39.19
C ASN A 181 1.56 52.02 40.22
N PRO A 182 2.65 52.77 39.94
CA PRO A 182 3.46 52.98 38.72
C PRO A 182 5.02 52.89 38.96
N GLU A 183 5.77 53.36 37.96
CA GLU A 183 7.13 53.98 37.98
C GLU A 183 8.44 53.14 37.98
N GLU A 184 9.24 53.50 36.97
CA GLU A 184 10.71 53.57 36.79
C GLU A 184 11.69 52.99 37.84
N VAL A 185 12.69 52.23 37.35
CA VAL A 185 14.11 52.69 37.23
C VAL A 185 14.73 52.11 35.94
#